data_AF-A0A955XVY8-F1
#
_entry.id   AF-A0A955XVY8-F1
#
_cell.length_a   1.000
_cell.length_b   1.000
_cell.length_c   1.000
_cell.angle_alpha   90.00
_cell.angle_beta   90.00
_cell.angle_gamma   90.00
#
_symmetry.space_group_name_H-M   'P 1'
#
loop_
_entity.id
_entity.type
_entity.pdbx_description
1 polymer ?
#
loop_
_entity_poly.entity_id
_entity_poly.type
_entity_poly.pdbx_seq_one_letter_code
_entity_poly.pdbx_strand_id
1 'polypeptide(L)'
;MSSRTWHNTASALVETDRMDREAMATAKRRVRGLSEVIESGSTLLPHFDMLAQDIFATFYKFNVIKIGDIQGSASQLVAERVLQWVLTSPKLEETKEVTRLDPLAAGVVTKRTIERLIETLKQRAWFDERDLLNQWKLKAMEDELQSLSDKQEALEQLMEAARQEPSEDAEEDPESQEEDERTEIAED
;
A
#
# COMPACT_ATOMS: atom_id res chain seq x y z
N MET A 1 -5.83 19.25 -13.50
CA MET A 1 -6.32 17.98 -12.92
C MET A 1 -5.09 17.20 -12.51
N SER A 2 -4.72 17.30 -11.23
CA SER A 2 -3.40 16.88 -10.75
C SER A 2 -3.40 15.41 -10.36
N SER A 3 -2.38 14.70 -10.84
CA SER A 3 -2.12 13.28 -10.73
C SER A 3 -2.26 12.76 -9.30
N ARG A 4 -3.23 11.87 -9.05
CA ARG A 4 -3.27 11.05 -7.84
C ARG A 4 -2.25 9.95 -8.01
N THR A 5 -1.06 10.14 -7.45
CA THR A 5 -0.10 9.04 -7.23
C THR A 5 -0.70 8.10 -6.20
N TRP A 6 -1.38 7.06 -6.68
CA TRP A 6 -1.72 5.88 -5.88
C TRP A 6 -0.42 5.18 -5.55
N HIS A 7 0.18 5.52 -4.42
CA HIS A 7 1.29 4.77 -3.86
C HIS A 7 0.82 4.23 -2.52
N ASN A 8 0.28 3.02 -2.55
CA ASN A 8 0.15 2.14 -1.38
C ASN A 8 -0.56 2.74 -0.16
N THR A 9 -1.57 3.60 -0.38
CA THR A 9 -2.33 4.28 0.68
C THR A 9 -3.55 3.49 1.16
N ALA A 10 -3.81 2.31 0.60
CA ALA A 10 -5.08 1.61 0.79
C ALA A 10 -5.42 1.34 2.25
N SER A 11 -4.42 1.25 3.15
CA SER A 11 -4.60 0.92 4.57
C SER A 11 -4.16 1.99 5.58
N ALA A 12 -3.73 3.18 5.14
CA ALA A 12 -3.35 4.25 6.07
C ALA A 12 -4.60 4.95 6.65
N LEU A 13 -4.62 5.21 7.95
CA LEU A 13 -5.73 5.90 8.61
C LEU A 13 -5.40 7.37 8.94
N VAL A 14 -4.11 7.70 9.00
CA VAL A 14 -3.62 9.07 9.24
C VAL A 14 -2.85 9.55 8.01
N GLU A 15 -3.14 10.80 7.61
CA GLU A 15 -2.37 11.43 6.54
C GLU A 15 -0.91 11.57 6.97
N THR A 16 0.01 10.99 6.20
CA THR A 16 1.46 11.06 6.44
C THR A 16 2.19 11.56 5.20
N ASP A 17 3.07 12.54 5.40
CA ASP A 17 3.92 13.08 4.36
C ASP A 17 5.31 12.40 4.38
N ARG A 18 6.22 12.89 3.52
CA ARG A 18 7.58 12.36 3.44
C ARG A 18 8.37 12.57 4.73
N MET A 19 8.22 13.71 5.39
CA MET A 19 8.95 14.02 6.62
C MET A 19 8.51 13.12 7.76
N ASP A 20 7.22 12.79 7.85
CA ASP A 20 6.71 11.84 8.84
C ASP A 20 7.28 10.45 8.66
N ARG A 21 7.35 9.98 7.41
CA ARG A 21 7.95 8.68 7.08
C ARG A 21 9.44 8.64 7.38
N GLU A 22 10.17 9.73 7.11
CA GLU A 22 11.58 9.85 7.46
C GLU A 22 11.82 9.88 8.97
N ALA A 23 10.94 10.56 9.72
CA ALA A 23 10.95 10.56 11.18
C ALA A 23 10.71 9.15 11.74
N MET A 24 9.70 8.43 11.26
CA MET A 24 9.46 7.04 11.67
C MET A 24 10.62 6.12 11.28
N ALA A 25 11.21 6.29 10.08
CA ALA A 25 12.39 5.53 9.68
C ALA A 25 13.58 5.80 10.62
N THR A 26 13.74 7.04 11.07
CA THR A 26 14.75 7.41 12.06
C THR A 26 14.47 6.76 13.41
N ALA A 27 13.21 6.80 13.87
CA ALA A 27 12.77 6.12 15.09
C ALA A 27 13.07 4.62 15.03
N LYS A 28 12.68 3.93 13.96
CA LYS A 28 12.95 2.49 13.75
C LYS A 28 14.44 2.14 13.84
N ARG A 29 15.34 3.00 13.35
CA ARG A 29 16.80 2.78 13.41
C ARG A 29 17.40 3.05 14.79
N ARG A 30 16.83 3.96 15.57
CA ARG A 30 17.46 4.52 16.78
C ARG A 30 16.80 4.04 18.07
N VAL A 31 15.51 3.74 18.05
CA VAL A 31 14.76 3.21 19.19
C VAL A 31 14.88 1.69 19.20
N ARG A 32 15.66 1.17 20.15
CA ARG A 32 15.89 -0.26 20.31
C ARG A 32 14.57 -1.02 20.45
N GLY A 33 14.40 -2.09 19.68
CA GLY A 33 13.24 -2.97 19.78
C GLY A 33 12.00 -2.49 19.02
N LEU A 34 12.01 -1.28 18.43
CA LEU A 34 10.81 -0.76 17.77
C LEU A 34 10.47 -1.55 16.50
N SER A 35 11.47 -1.86 15.66
CA SER A 35 11.25 -2.62 14.43
C SER A 35 10.78 -4.04 14.74
N GLU A 36 11.40 -4.71 15.73
CA GLU A 36 11.07 -6.07 16.13
C GLU A 36 9.64 -6.17 16.69
N VAL A 37 9.21 -5.17 17.47
CA VAL A 37 7.85 -5.10 17.99
C VAL A 37 6.83 -4.88 16.88
N ILE A 38 7.15 -4.04 15.89
CA ILE A 38 6.28 -3.83 14.71
C ILE A 38 6.16 -5.12 13.91
N GLU A 39 7.27 -5.80 13.63
CA GLU A 39 7.29 -7.09 12.95
C GLU A 39 6.46 -8.13 13.70
N SER A 40 6.60 -8.21 15.03
CA SER A 40 5.79 -9.09 15.85
C SER A 40 4.29 -8.77 15.74
N GLY A 41 3.91 -7.50 15.70
CA GLY A 41 2.50 -7.11 15.53
C GLY A 41 1.97 -7.44 14.14
N SER A 42 2.79 -7.31 13.08
CA SER A 42 2.43 -7.70 11.72
C SER A 42 2.14 -9.18 11.54
N THR A 43 2.61 -10.04 12.45
CA THR A 43 2.20 -11.46 12.48
C THR A 43 0.79 -11.68 13.04
N LEU A 44 0.28 -10.73 13.84
CA LEU A 44 -1.01 -10.84 14.51
C LEU A 44 -2.13 -10.19 13.72
N LEU A 45 -1.86 -9.05 13.09
CA LEU A 45 -2.84 -8.25 12.36
C LEU A 45 -2.32 -7.88 10.97
N PRO A 46 -3.17 -7.94 9.92
CA PRO A 46 -2.81 -7.37 8.62
C PRO A 46 -2.51 -5.87 8.72
N HIS A 47 -1.60 -5.37 7.89
CA HIS A 47 -1.23 -3.95 7.75
C HIS A 47 -0.79 -3.27 9.07
N PHE A 48 -0.30 -4.04 10.03
CA PHE A 48 0.08 -3.52 11.35
C PHE A 48 1.21 -2.49 11.30
N ASP A 49 2.10 -2.59 10.30
CA ASP A 49 3.16 -1.62 10.05
C ASP A 49 2.60 -0.24 9.69
N MET A 50 1.49 -0.18 8.94
CA MET A 50 0.77 1.05 8.65
C MET A 50 0.08 1.60 9.90
N LEU A 51 -0.56 0.74 10.68
CA LEU A 51 -1.11 1.14 12.00
C LEU A 51 -0.01 1.68 12.92
N ALA A 52 1.18 1.08 12.93
CA ALA A 52 2.31 1.58 13.70
C ALA A 52 2.79 2.96 13.22
N GLN A 53 2.76 3.21 11.91
CA GLN A 53 3.02 4.54 11.34
C GLN A 53 1.95 5.55 11.76
N ASP A 54 0.67 5.17 11.80
CA ASP A 54 -0.44 6.04 12.22
C ASP A 54 -0.37 6.38 13.73
N ILE A 55 -0.04 5.38 14.56
CA ILE A 55 0.22 5.58 15.99
C ILE A 55 1.43 6.48 16.20
N PHE A 56 2.51 6.27 15.45
CA PHE A 56 3.68 7.16 15.50
C PHE A 56 3.33 8.60 15.14
N ALA A 57 2.61 8.79 14.03
CA ALA A 57 2.17 10.11 13.59
C ALA A 57 1.31 10.81 14.65
N THR A 58 0.51 10.05 15.39
CA THR A 58 -0.32 10.58 16.50
C THR A 58 0.51 11.24 17.59
N PHE A 59 1.68 10.69 17.93
CA PHE A 59 2.58 11.26 18.94
C PHE A 59 3.58 12.28 18.37
N TYR A 60 3.92 12.15 17.08
CA TYR A 60 4.93 13.00 16.44
C TYR A 60 4.35 14.32 15.93
N LYS A 61 3.13 14.33 15.39
CA LYS A 61 2.54 15.50 14.72
C LYS A 61 1.91 16.51 15.69
N PHE A 62 1.84 17.77 15.24
CA PHE A 62 1.00 18.79 15.88
C PHE A 62 -0.48 18.44 15.75
N ASN A 63 -0.92 18.23 14.52
CA ASN A 63 -2.30 17.94 14.19
C ASN A 63 -2.37 16.60 13.46
N VAL A 64 -3.29 15.74 13.89
CA VAL A 64 -3.53 14.44 13.29
C VAL A 64 -4.73 14.59 12.38
N ILE A 65 -4.51 14.49 11.07
CA ILE A 65 -5.58 14.48 10.08
C ILE A 65 -5.89 13.02 9.78
N LYS A 66 -7.08 12.58 10.18
CA LYS A 66 -7.59 11.28 9.75
C LYS A 66 -7.92 11.35 8.27
N ILE A 67 -7.53 10.33 7.53
CA ILE A 67 -8.02 10.15 6.17
C ILE A 67 -9.47 9.68 6.31
N GLY A 68 -10.41 10.64 6.28
CA GLY A 68 -11.82 10.42 6.65
C GLY A 68 -12.51 9.39 5.74
N ASP A 69 -13.54 8.71 6.26
CA ASP A 69 -14.34 7.62 5.66
C ASP A 69 -13.88 7.18 4.26
N ILE A 70 -12.64 6.70 4.19
CA ILE A 70 -12.35 5.62 3.28
C ILE A 70 -13.36 4.58 3.74
N GLN A 71 -14.14 4.02 2.82
CA GLN A 71 -14.79 2.74 3.08
C GLN A 71 -13.65 1.77 3.36
N GLY A 72 -13.15 1.82 4.60
CA GLY A 72 -11.98 1.12 5.04
C GLY A 72 -12.28 -0.31 4.72
N SER A 73 -11.38 -0.93 3.96
CA SER A 73 -11.56 -2.31 3.62
C SER A 73 -11.76 -3.06 4.94
N ALA A 74 -12.67 -4.05 4.99
CA ALA A 74 -13.15 -4.58 6.28
C ALA A 74 -11.99 -5.14 7.14
N SER A 75 -10.82 -5.38 6.54
CA SER A 75 -9.52 -5.65 7.16
C SER A 75 -8.89 -4.48 7.97
N GLN A 76 -9.51 -3.30 8.01
CA GLN A 76 -9.01 -2.09 8.68
C GLN A 76 -9.79 -1.70 9.92
N LEU A 77 -10.96 -2.28 10.15
CA LEU A 77 -11.82 -1.96 11.30
C LEU A 77 -11.09 -2.11 12.64
N VAL A 78 -10.15 -3.07 12.72
CA VAL A 78 -9.33 -3.26 13.91
C VAL A 78 -8.33 -2.12 14.07
N ALA A 79 -7.63 -1.75 13.00
CA ALA A 79 -6.67 -0.64 13.01
C ALA A 79 -7.37 0.68 13.39
N GLU A 80 -8.58 0.92 12.88
CA GLU A 80 -9.37 2.10 13.22
C GLU A 80 -9.77 2.12 14.70
N ARG A 81 -10.24 1.00 15.24
CA ARG A 81 -10.58 0.89 16.67
C ARG A 81 -9.37 1.16 17.55
N VAL A 82 -8.20 0.62 17.19
CA VAL A 82 -6.96 0.85 17.91
C VAL A 82 -6.54 2.31 17.83
N LEU A 83 -6.54 2.91 16.65
CA LEU A 83 -6.19 4.31 16.47
C LEU A 83 -7.14 5.21 17.27
N GLN A 84 -8.44 4.92 17.27
CA GLN A 84 -9.42 5.65 18.06
C GLN A 84 -9.16 5.52 19.56
N TRP A 85 -8.75 4.35 20.04
CA TRP A 85 -8.34 4.17 21.43
C TRP A 85 -7.13 5.03 21.79
N VAL A 86 -6.13 5.13 20.91
CA VAL A 86 -4.98 6.03 21.14
C VAL A 86 -5.42 7.50 21.15
N LEU A 87 -6.24 7.91 20.17
CA LEU A 87 -6.71 9.29 20.01
C LEU A 87 -7.62 9.77 21.15
N THR A 88 -8.32 8.85 21.80
CA THR A 88 -9.21 9.15 22.93
C THR A 88 -8.53 8.96 24.30
N SER A 89 -7.24 8.62 24.32
CA SER A 89 -6.48 8.48 25.56
C SER A 89 -6.40 9.82 26.31
N PRO A 90 -6.77 9.89 27.60
CA PRO A 90 -6.70 11.12 28.39
C PRO A 90 -5.30 11.74 28.47
N LYS A 91 -4.25 10.92 28.30
CA LYS A 91 -2.84 11.34 28.40
C LYS A 91 -2.22 11.69 27.05
N LEU A 92 -3.00 11.68 25.97
CA LEU A 92 -2.46 11.89 24.63
C LEU A 92 -1.77 13.26 24.53
N GLU A 93 -2.43 14.34 24.94
CA GLU A 93 -1.88 15.69 24.82
C GLU A 93 -0.66 15.90 25.71
N GLU A 94 -0.67 15.43 26.97
CA GLU A 94 0.51 15.42 27.85
C GLU A 94 1.70 14.68 27.22
N THR A 95 1.40 13.57 26.54
CA THR A 95 2.44 12.78 25.85
C THR A 95 2.98 13.54 24.64
N LYS A 96 2.11 14.19 23.87
CA LYS A 96 2.48 15.00 22.71
C LYS A 96 3.35 16.20 23.08
N GLU A 97 3.18 16.79 24.27
CA GLU A 97 4.04 17.90 24.73
C GLU A 97 5.53 17.52 24.74
N VAL A 98 5.85 16.26 25.01
CA VAL A 98 7.23 15.76 25.10
C VAL A 98 7.68 14.96 23.89
N THR A 99 6.78 14.56 22.99
CA THR A 99 7.12 13.77 21.79
C THR A 99 7.03 14.50 20.47
N ARG A 100 6.32 15.63 20.41
CA ARG A 100 6.01 16.32 19.15
C ARG A 100 7.28 16.80 18.45
N LEU A 101 7.39 16.47 17.16
CA LEU A 101 8.57 16.69 16.33
C LEU A 101 9.88 16.07 16.85
N ASP A 102 9.81 15.17 17.83
CA ASP A 102 10.97 14.39 18.27
C ASP A 102 10.77 12.93 17.85
N PRO A 103 11.47 12.46 16.80
CA PRO A 103 11.34 11.09 16.32
C PRO A 103 11.70 10.04 17.37
N LEU A 104 12.63 10.32 18.28
CA LEU A 104 13.08 9.34 19.27
C LEU A 104 12.06 9.24 20.40
N ALA A 105 11.61 10.37 20.93
CA ALA A 105 10.59 10.40 21.98
C ALA A 105 9.27 9.81 21.48
N ALA A 106 8.79 10.22 20.30
CA ALA A 106 7.61 9.64 19.66
C ALA A 106 7.80 8.14 19.40
N GLY A 107 8.99 7.72 18.94
CA GLY A 107 9.31 6.32 18.72
C GLY A 107 9.25 5.45 19.99
N VAL A 108 9.75 5.96 21.11
CA VAL A 108 9.69 5.25 22.41
C VAL A 108 8.25 5.08 22.89
N VAL A 109 7.43 6.13 22.78
CA VAL A 109 6.02 6.08 23.15
C VAL A 109 5.25 5.14 22.23
N THR A 110 5.51 5.21 20.92
CA THR A 110 4.93 4.31 19.91
C THR A 110 5.25 2.87 20.25
N LYS A 111 6.52 2.54 20.51
CA LYS A 111 6.95 1.19 20.89
C LYS A 111 6.14 0.67 22.09
N ARG A 112 6.08 1.44 23.17
CA ARG A 112 5.35 1.06 24.40
C ARG A 112 3.86 0.86 24.16
N THR A 113 3.27 1.73 23.32
CA THR A 113 1.85 1.65 22.95
C THR A 113 1.57 0.37 22.18
N ILE A 114 2.44 0.03 21.22
CA ILE A 114 2.36 -1.17 20.42
C ILE A 114 2.58 -2.44 21.26
N GLU A 115 3.57 -2.45 22.16
CA GLU A 115 3.81 -3.59 23.07
C GLU A 115 2.56 -3.89 23.89
N ARG A 116 1.95 -2.85 24.48
CA ARG A 116 0.71 -2.99 25.26
C ARG A 116 -0.48 -3.43 24.40
N LEU A 117 -0.56 -2.92 23.17
CA LEU A 117 -1.59 -3.34 22.21
C LEU A 117 -1.46 -4.84 21.93
N ILE A 118 -0.25 -5.32 21.60
CA ILE A 118 0.01 -6.73 21.32
C ILE A 118 -0.37 -7.61 22.52
N GLU A 119 -0.02 -7.21 23.74
CA GLU A 119 -0.44 -7.91 24.96
C GLU A 119 -1.96 -7.97 25.10
N THR A 120 -2.65 -6.86 24.82
CA THR A 120 -4.12 -6.77 24.89
C THR A 120 -4.79 -7.65 23.83
N LEU A 121 -4.24 -7.68 22.60
CA LEU A 121 -4.70 -8.55 21.52
C LEU A 121 -4.55 -10.03 21.91
N LYS A 122 -3.42 -10.41 22.51
CA LYS A 122 -3.16 -11.78 22.97
C LYS A 122 -4.10 -12.23 24.09
N GLN A 123 -4.55 -11.30 24.94
CA GLN A 123 -5.48 -11.59 26.02
C GLN A 123 -6.95 -11.75 25.56
N ARG A 124 -7.23 -11.62 24.26
CA ARG A 124 -8.59 -11.70 23.66
C ARG A 124 -9.58 -10.70 24.28
N ALA A 125 -9.10 -9.64 24.93
CA ALA A 125 -9.96 -8.69 25.60
C ALA A 125 -10.78 -7.85 24.60
N TRP A 126 -10.26 -7.63 23.40
CA TRP A 126 -10.84 -6.73 22.39
C TRP A 126 -11.32 -7.44 21.13
N PHE A 127 -10.81 -8.63 20.85
CA PHE A 127 -11.10 -9.40 19.64
C PHE A 127 -11.06 -10.89 19.94
N ASP A 128 -12.02 -11.63 19.37
CA ASP A 128 -11.96 -13.09 19.36
C ASP A 128 -11.02 -13.56 18.24
N GLU A 129 -10.51 -14.78 18.36
CA GLU A 129 -9.65 -15.44 17.37
C GLU A 129 -10.30 -15.49 15.99
N ARG A 130 -11.63 -15.65 15.95
CA ARG A 130 -12.43 -15.63 14.72
C ARG A 130 -12.35 -14.27 14.02
N ASP A 131 -12.34 -13.17 14.76
CA ASP A 131 -12.26 -11.82 14.17
C ASP A 131 -10.90 -11.62 13.51
N LEU A 132 -9.81 -12.00 14.19
CA LEU A 132 -8.46 -11.91 13.64
C LEU A 132 -8.30 -12.76 12.37
N LEU A 133 -8.81 -13.99 12.37
CA LEU A 133 -8.84 -14.84 11.17
C LEU A 133 -9.64 -14.22 10.02
N ASN A 134 -10.77 -13.58 10.33
CA ASN A 134 -11.55 -12.88 9.32
C ASN A 134 -10.78 -11.70 8.73
N GLN A 135 -10.01 -10.94 9.53
CA GLN A 135 -9.18 -9.85 9.03
C GLN A 135 -8.14 -10.34 8.01
N TRP A 136 -7.50 -11.48 8.27
CA TRP A 136 -6.55 -12.09 7.33
C TRP A 136 -7.23 -12.58 6.04
N LYS A 137 -8.43 -13.17 6.15
CA LYS A 137 -9.21 -13.56 4.97
C LYS A 137 -9.61 -12.36 4.13
N LEU A 138 -10.07 -11.29 4.78
CA LEU A 138 -10.45 -10.05 4.11
C LEU A 138 -9.26 -9.43 3.37
N LYS A 139 -8.10 -9.34 4.02
CA LYS A 139 -6.87 -8.91 3.36
C LYS A 139 -6.56 -9.76 2.13
N ALA A 140 -6.62 -11.09 2.24
CA ALA A 140 -6.33 -11.96 1.10
C ALA A 140 -7.28 -11.72 -0.09
N MET A 141 -8.56 -11.47 0.17
CA MET A 141 -9.54 -11.11 -0.86
C MET A 141 -9.26 -9.72 -1.46
N GLU A 142 -8.82 -8.76 -0.64
CA GLU A 142 -8.44 -7.41 -1.10
C GLU A 142 -7.18 -7.45 -1.99
N ASP A 143 -6.17 -8.22 -1.60
CA ASP A 143 -4.95 -8.44 -2.38
C ASP A 143 -5.28 -9.12 -3.73
N GLU A 144 -6.23 -10.08 -3.75
CA GLU A 144 -6.70 -10.72 -4.97
C GLU A 144 -7.46 -9.75 -5.88
N LEU A 145 -8.36 -8.94 -5.30
CA LEU A 145 -9.12 -7.92 -6.04
C LEU A 145 -8.18 -6.90 -6.69
N GLN A 146 -7.17 -6.44 -5.95
CA GLN A 146 -6.16 -5.52 -6.47
C GLN A 146 -5.38 -6.15 -7.62
N SER A 147 -4.95 -7.41 -7.48
CA SER A 147 -4.24 -8.14 -8.55
C SER A 147 -5.08 -8.26 -9.84
N LEU A 148 -6.38 -8.49 -9.70
CA LEU A 148 -7.29 -8.56 -10.85
C LEU A 148 -7.46 -7.19 -11.51
N SER A 149 -7.59 -6.12 -10.71
CA SER A 149 -7.64 -4.74 -11.20
C SER A 149 -6.39 -4.38 -11.99
N ASP A 150 -5.20 -4.67 -11.45
CA ASP A 150 -3.92 -4.38 -12.10
C ASP A 150 -3.78 -5.14 -13.43
N LYS A 151 -4.25 -6.39 -13.48
CA LYS A 151 -4.27 -7.20 -14.73
C LYS A 151 -5.22 -6.62 -15.76
N GLN A 152 -6.40 -6.14 -15.34
CA GLN A 152 -7.34 -5.49 -16.24
C GLN A 152 -6.73 -4.22 -16.84
N GLU A 153 -6.11 -3.38 -16.02
CA GLU A 153 -5.44 -2.16 -16.49
C GLU A 153 -4.31 -2.48 -17.47
N ALA A 154 -3.49 -3.50 -17.20
CA ALA A 154 -2.44 -3.95 -18.10
C ALA A 154 -2.99 -4.45 -19.45
N LEU A 155 -4.11 -5.20 -19.44
CA LEU A 155 -4.77 -5.66 -20.66
C LEU A 155 -5.35 -4.50 -21.47
N GLU A 156 -5.97 -3.52 -20.81
CA GLU A 156 -6.49 -2.31 -21.46
C GLU A 156 -5.35 -1.52 -22.13
N GLN A 157 -4.20 -1.38 -21.46
CA GLN A 157 -3.02 -0.74 -22.05
C GLN A 157 -2.46 -1.51 -23.27
N LEU A 158 -2.43 -2.85 -23.21
CA LEU A 158 -2.00 -3.67 -24.35
C LEU A 158 -2.97 -3.58 -25.53
N MET A 159 -4.29 -3.58 -25.28
CA MET A 159 -5.30 -3.42 -26.32
C MET A 159 -5.24 -2.03 -26.96
N GLU A 160 -4.98 -0.99 -26.18
CA GLU A 160 -4.80 0.37 -26.68
C GLU A 160 -3.53 0.49 -27.53
N ALA A 161 -2.41 -0.09 -27.10
CA ALA A 161 -1.18 -0.15 -27.90
C ALA A 161 -1.38 -0.90 -29.21
N ALA A 162 -2.08 -2.05 -29.18
CA ALA A 162 -2.40 -2.82 -30.39
C ALA A 162 -3.40 -2.13 -31.33
N ARG A 163 -4.18 -1.15 -30.85
CA ARG A 163 -5.04 -0.30 -31.70
C ARG A 163 -4.29 0.87 -32.32
N GLN A 164 -3.18 1.30 -31.73
CA GLN A 164 -2.36 2.41 -32.22
C GLN A 164 -1.33 1.99 -33.28
N GLU A 165 -1.10 0.70 -33.48
CA GLU A 165 -0.42 0.17 -34.68
C GLU A 165 -1.44 -0.47 -35.63
N PRO A 166 -1.90 0.29 -36.64
CA PRO A 166 -1.51 -0.07 -38.01
C PRO A 166 -1.43 1.13 -38.99
N SER A 167 -0.24 1.42 -39.52
CA SER A 167 0.01 1.81 -40.93
C SER A 167 1.44 2.29 -41.12
N GLU A 168 2.32 1.43 -41.63
CA GLU A 168 3.50 1.77 -42.44
C GLU A 168 4.13 0.45 -42.85
N ASP A 169 3.51 -0.24 -43.81
CA ASP A 169 4.11 -1.27 -44.68
C ASP A 169 3.01 -1.87 -45.58
N ALA A 170 2.53 -1.07 -46.53
CA ALA A 170 1.69 -1.55 -47.62
C ALA A 170 1.83 -0.65 -48.85
N GLU A 171 3.05 -0.53 -49.36
CA GLU A 171 3.44 0.02 -50.68
C GLU A 171 4.92 -0.37 -50.82
N GLU A 172 5.44 -1.11 -51.80
CA GLU A 172 5.03 -1.41 -53.17
C GLU A 172 5.54 -2.81 -53.57
N ASP A 173 4.77 -3.45 -54.44
CA ASP A 173 5.09 -4.64 -55.23
C ASP A 173 6.16 -4.29 -56.29
N PRO A 174 7.40 -4.79 -56.24
CA PRO A 174 8.30 -4.65 -57.37
C PRO A 174 7.90 -5.69 -58.44
N GLU A 175 7.24 -5.18 -59.48
CA GLU A 175 6.96 -5.87 -60.74
C GLU A 175 8.08 -6.85 -61.13
N SER A 176 7.67 -8.11 -61.24
CA SER A 176 8.35 -9.19 -61.92
C SER A 176 8.83 -8.75 -63.31
N GLN A 177 10.14 -8.59 -63.47
CA GLN A 177 10.79 -8.73 -64.77
C GLN A 177 11.00 -10.22 -65.07
N GLU A 178 11.00 -10.53 -66.37
CA GLU A 178 11.35 -11.81 -67.02
C GLU A 178 10.16 -12.73 -67.32
N GLU A 179 9.66 -12.64 -68.56
CA GLU A 179 9.57 -13.77 -69.49
C GLU A 179 8.98 -13.29 -70.84
N ASP A 180 9.85 -13.02 -71.82
CA ASP A 180 9.50 -13.22 -73.24
C ASP A 180 10.74 -13.64 -74.03
N GLU A 181 11.30 -14.79 -73.66
CA GLU A 181 12.09 -15.64 -74.56
C GLU A 181 11.23 -16.85 -74.94
N ARG A 182 10.31 -16.67 -75.90
CA ARG A 182 9.73 -17.79 -76.64
C ARG A 182 10.71 -18.28 -77.70
N THR A 183 11.50 -19.28 -77.32
CA THR A 183 12.00 -20.29 -78.25
C THR A 183 10.85 -21.21 -78.68
N GLU A 184 10.45 -21.13 -79.95
CA GLU A 184 9.66 -22.18 -80.61
C GLU A 184 10.61 -23.03 -81.48
N ILE A 185 11.06 -24.13 -80.87
CA ILE A 185 11.21 -25.52 -81.35
C ILE A 185 11.61 -25.78 -82.83
N ALA A 186 12.70 -26.53 -82.91
CA ALA A 186 13.30 -27.40 -83.93
C ALA A 186 12.47 -28.08 -85.06
N GLU A 187 13.20 -28.30 -86.17
CA GLU A 187 13.26 -29.48 -87.08
C GLU A 187 12.11 -29.79 -88.07
N ASP A 188 12.37 -29.64 -89.38
CA ASP A 188 12.87 -30.71 -90.29
C ASP A 188 13.42 -30.11 -91.62
#